data_AF-A0A932ZET6-F1
#
_entry.id   AF-A0A932ZET6-F1
#
_cell.length_a   1.000
_cell.length_b   1.000
_cell.length_c   1.000
_cell.angle_alpha   90.00
_cell.angle_beta   90.00
_cell.angle_gamma   90.00
#
_symmetry.space_group_name_H-M   'P 1'
#
loop_
_entity.id
_entity.type
_entity.pdbx_description
1 polymer ?
#
loop_
_entity_poly.entity_id
_entity_poly.type
_entity_poly.pdbx_seq_one_letter_code
_entity_poly.pdbx_strand_id
1 'polypeptide(L)' 'SLGRVFCTGPGGVWVLTPDGKHVGTIKFPEQAVNFAFGGADLRTLFCCAYTSVYTLRVKVPGQPHPWYRLRAR' A
#
# COMPACT_ATOMS: atom_id res chain seq x y z
N SER A 1 2.37 10.02 10.51
CA SER A 1 1.51 9.18 9.66
C SER A 1 0.11 9.17 10.25
N LEU A 2 -0.95 9.15 9.43
CA LEU A 2 -2.35 9.06 9.88
C LEU A 2 -2.75 7.65 10.36
N GLY A 3 -1.84 6.68 10.33
CA GLY A 3 -2.09 5.31 10.81
C GLY A 3 -3.06 4.51 9.93
N ARG A 4 -3.26 4.91 8.66
CA ARG A 4 -4.14 4.18 7.75
C ARG A 4 -3.65 2.75 7.54
N VAL A 5 -4.57 1.80 7.60
CA VAL A 5 -4.31 0.39 7.29
C VAL A 5 -4.71 0.15 5.85
N PHE A 6 -3.83 -0.49 5.09
CA PHE A 6 -4.09 -0.92 3.74
C PHE A 6 -4.19 -2.45 3.77
N CYS A 7 -5.18 -3.02 3.11
CA CYS A 7 -5.30 -4.47 2.95
C CYS A 7 -5.92 -4.80 1.60
N THR A 8 -5.54 -5.93 1.02
CA THR A 8 -6.23 -6.45 -0.16
C THR A 8 -7.60 -7.00 0.24
N GLY A 9 -8.62 -6.70 -0.54
CA GLY A 9 -9.96 -7.21 -0.37
C GLY A 9 -10.70 -7.24 -1.71
N PRO A 10 -11.96 -7.71 -1.73
CA PRO A 10 -12.79 -7.68 -2.93
C PRO A 10 -12.76 -6.30 -3.61
N GLY A 11 -12.42 -6.28 -4.90
CA GLY A 11 -12.39 -5.07 -5.73
C GLY A 11 -11.11 -4.24 -5.65
N GLY A 12 -10.10 -4.65 -4.87
CA GLY A 12 -8.77 -4.02 -4.88
C GLY A 12 -8.13 -3.88 -3.50
N VAL A 13 -7.52 -2.73 -3.23
CA VAL A 13 -6.90 -2.43 -1.93
C VAL A 13 -7.81 -1.53 -1.12
N TRP A 14 -8.28 -2.02 0.02
CA TRP A 14 -9.08 -1.26 0.97
C TRP A 14 -8.17 -0.35 1.80
N VAL A 15 -8.62 0.88 2.03
CA VAL A 15 -7.98 1.86 2.90
C VAL A 15 -8.88 2.05 4.11
N LEU A 16 -8.37 1.69 5.27
CA LEU A 16 -9.06 1.72 6.55
C LEU A 16 -8.44 2.79 7.46
N THR A 17 -9.23 3.38 8.33
CA THR A 17 -8.74 4.15 9.47
C THR A 17 -8.10 3.20 10.52
N PRO A 18 -7.30 3.71 11.47
CA PRO A 18 -6.72 2.88 12.53
C PRO A 18 -7.75 2.11 13.37
N ASP A 19 -8.95 2.67 13.54
CA ASP A 19 -10.11 2.08 14.22
C ASP A 19 -10.94 1.13 13.33
N GLY A 20 -10.48 0.85 12.10
CA GLY A 20 -11.07 -0.16 11.22
C GLY A 20 -12.18 0.34 10.30
N LYS A 21 -12.53 1.64 10.31
CA LYS A 21 -13.54 2.19 9.40
C LYS A 21 -13.04 2.21 7.96
N HIS A 22 -13.83 1.67 7.03
CA HIS A 22 -13.54 1.72 5.60
C HIS A 22 -13.67 3.13 5.04
N VAL A 23 -12.59 3.64 4.44
CA VAL A 23 -12.55 4.97 3.81
C VAL A 23 -12.74 4.87 2.30
N GLY A 24 -12.25 3.81 1.68
CA GLY A 24 -12.48 3.55 0.27
C GLY A 24 -11.56 2.47 -0.29
N THR A 25 -11.82 2.11 -1.56
CA THR A 25 -11.12 1.06 -2.28
C THR A 25 -10.31 1.66 -3.44
N ILE A 26 -9.02 1.37 -3.48
CA ILE A 26 -8.17 1.62 -4.64
C ILE A 26 -8.40 0.48 -5.63
N LYS A 27 -8.94 0.83 -6.79
CA LYS A 27 -9.21 -0.12 -7.88
C LYS A 27 -8.03 -0.20 -8.84
N PHE A 28 -7.79 -1.39 -9.35
CA PHE A 28 -6.85 -1.67 -10.42
C PHE A 28 -7.60 -2.37 -11.57
N PRO A 29 -7.02 -2.44 -12.78
CA PRO A 29 -7.65 -3.18 -13.89
C PRO A 29 -7.88 -4.67 -13.57
N GLU A 30 -7.04 -5.26 -12.71
CA GLU A 30 -7.20 -6.62 -12.17
C GLU A 30 -7.30 -6.60 -10.64
N GLN A 31 -7.82 -7.68 -10.05
CA GLN A 31 -7.88 -7.86 -8.61
C GLN A 31 -6.47 -7.83 -7.98
N ALA A 32 -6.30 -6.96 -6.98
CA ALA A 32 -5.08 -6.89 -6.18
C ALA A 32 -4.95 -8.12 -5.28
N VAL A 33 -3.78 -8.76 -5.29
CA VAL A 33 -3.46 -9.94 -4.48
C VAL A 33 -2.46 -9.58 -3.38
N ASN A 34 -1.53 -8.67 -3.64
CA ASN A 34 -0.63 -8.11 -2.63
C ASN A 34 -0.14 -6.72 -3.06
N PHE A 35 0.46 -5.96 -2.15
CA PHE A 35 1.09 -4.68 -2.46
C PHE A 35 2.20 -4.33 -1.47
N ALA A 36 3.06 -3.40 -1.85
CA ALA A 36 4.07 -2.82 -0.96
C ALA A 36 4.27 -1.33 -1.26
N PHE A 37 4.62 -0.57 -0.23
CA PHE A 37 5.11 0.80 -0.40
C PHE A 37 6.60 0.79 -0.69
N GLY A 38 7.04 1.58 -1.67
CA GLY A 38 8.43 1.70 -2.06
C GLY A 38 8.72 2.98 -2.84
N GLY A 39 9.81 2.96 -3.61
CA GLY A 39 10.39 4.16 -4.19
C GLY A 39 11.20 4.95 -3.16
N ALA A 40 11.97 5.94 -3.63
CA ALA A 40 12.93 6.68 -2.79
C ALA A 40 12.28 7.40 -1.59
N ASP A 41 11.00 7.76 -1.69
CA ASP A 41 10.26 8.46 -0.64
C ASP A 41 9.07 7.67 -0.08
N LEU A 42 9.01 6.37 -0.38
CA LEU A 42 7.95 5.43 0.06
C LEU A 42 6.52 5.82 -0.35
N ARG A 43 6.32 6.71 -1.34
CA ARG A 43 4.96 7.05 -1.83
C ARG A 43 4.60 6.38 -3.15
N THR A 44 5.33 5.35 -3.56
CA THR A 44 4.91 4.49 -4.67
C THR A 44 4.34 3.20 -4.12
N LEU A 45 3.06 2.94 -4.40
CA LEU A 45 2.39 1.69 -4.10
C LEU A 45 2.58 0.73 -5.28
N PHE A 46 3.37 -0.32 -5.08
CA PHE A 46 3.50 -1.43 -6.02
C PHE A 46 2.41 -2.45 -5.70
N CYS A 47 1.60 -2.83 -6.68
CA CYS A 47 0.50 -3.76 -6.52
C CYS A 47 0.69 -4.96 -7.42
N CYS A 48 0.75 -6.16 -6.83
CA CYS A 48 0.74 -7.42 -7.56
C CYS A 48 -0.71 -7.84 -7.76
N ALA A 49 -1.12 -7.96 -9.01
CA ALA A 49 -2.35 -8.64 -9.41
C ALA A 49 -2.01 -10.05 -9.94
N TYR A 50 -2.99 -10.76 -10.48
CA TYR A 50 -2.79 -12.11 -10.99
C TYR A 50 -1.77 -12.18 -12.13
N THR A 51 -1.93 -11.36 -13.17
CA THR A 51 -1.08 -11.43 -14.37
C THR A 51 -0.19 -10.20 -14.57
N SER A 52 -0.41 -9.15 -13.78
CA SER A 52 0.25 -7.85 -13.93
C SER A 52 0.76 -7.28 -12.62
N VAL A 53 1.74 -6.37 -12.72
CA VAL A 53 2.16 -5.50 -11.63
C VAL A 53 1.82 -4.05 -11.98
N TYR A 54 1.08 -3.40 -11.10
CA TYR A 54 0.69 -2.00 -11.24
C TYR A 54 1.49 -1.11 -10.28
N THR A 55 1.63 0.16 -10.63
CA THR A 55 2.14 1.17 -9.69
C THR A 55 1.15 2.31 -9.57
N LEU A 56 1.00 2.82 -8.35
CA LEU A 56 0.19 3.99 -8.05
C LEU A 56 0.96 4.95 -7.16
N ARG A 57 0.95 6.23 -7.51
CA ARG A 57 1.50 7.27 -6.67
C ARG A 57 0.50 7.65 -5.57
N VAL A 58 0.87 7.47 -4.31
CA VAL A 58 0.04 7.83 -3.16
C VAL A 58 0.46 9.17 -2.55
N LYS A 59 -0.46 9.82 -1.83
CA LYS A 59 -0.22 11.13 -1.20
C LYS A 59 0.60 11.05 0.09
N VAL A 60 0.59 9.89 0.75
CA VAL A 60 1.21 9.68 2.07
C VAL A 60 2.23 8.54 1.94
N PRO A 61 3.44 8.68 2.50
CA PRO A 61 4.44 7.61 2.45
C PRO A 61 4.01 6.40 3.28
N GLY A 62 4.41 5.22 2.83
CA GLY A 62 4.36 3.99 3.63
C GLY A 62 5.32 4.05 4.82
N GLN A 63 5.14 3.12 5.75
CA GLN A 63 6.04 2.98 6.88
C GLN A 63 7.30 2.20 6.45
N PRO A 64 8.51 2.71 6.70
CA PRO A 64 9.73 1.96 6.41
C PRO A 64 9.79 0.72 7.29
N HIS A 65 10.11 -0.42 6.68
CA HIS A 65 10.36 -1.65 7.43
C HIS A 65 11.50 -1.43 8.45
N PRO A 66 11.38 -1.90 9.70
CA PRO A 66 12.42 -1.72 10.74
C PRO A 66 13.82 -2.14 10.31
N TRP A 67 13.94 -3.19 9.49
CA TRP A 67 15.20 -3.64 8.87
C TRP A 67 15.98 -2.52 8.16
N TYR A 68 15.30 -1.58 7.49
CA TYR A 68 15.98 -0.46 6.81
C TYR A 68 16.56 0.56 7.79
N ARG A 69 16.02 0.69 9.01
CA ARG A 69 16.57 1.56 10.05
C ARG A 69 17.81 0.96 10.72
N LEU A 70 17.88 -0.36 10.82
CA LEU A 70 18.99 -1.06 11.49
C LEU A 70 20.29 -1.02 10.67
N ARG A 71 20.20 -0.98 9.34
CA ARG A 71 21.37 -0.96 8.42
C ARG A 71 21.82 0.43 7.98
N ALA A 72 21.13 1.48 8.42
CA ALA A 72 21.53 2.87 8.19
C ALA A 72 22.47 3.41 9.29
N ARG A 73 22.88 2.54 10.22
CA ARG A 73 23.95 2.75 11.20
C ARG A 73 25.16 1.93 10.77
#